data_AF-A0AA38F784-F1
#
_entry.id   AF-A0AA38F784-F1
#
_cell.length_a   1.000
_cell.length_b   1.000
_cell.length_c   1.000
_cell.angle_alpha   90.00
_cell.angle_beta   90.00
_cell.angle_gamma   90.00
#
_symmetry.space_group_name_H-M   'P 1'
#
loop_
_entity.id
_entity.type
_entity.pdbx_description
1 polymer ?
#
loop_
_entity_poly.entity_id
_entity_poly.type
_entity_poly.pdbx_seq_one_letter_code
_entity_poly.pdbx_strand_id
1 'polypeptide(L)'
;MKSGAVEVDPWFRSHADFCKVFVAGDSAGGNIANHVGIWAAAAAAAAGDGDLEVQIKGIILGCPFFGGEERTPSGSHNSPVFNLEISDTMWRLSLPLGSNKDHPFCNP
;
A
#
# COMPACT_ATOMS: atom_id res chain seq x y z
N MET A 1 -15.84 17.66 20.03
CA MET A 1 -14.54 17.18 19.50
C MET A 1 -14.07 18.17 18.45
N LYS A 2 -12.96 18.89 18.67
CA LYS A 2 -12.39 19.76 17.64
C LYS A 2 -11.78 18.85 16.58
N SER A 3 -12.24 18.93 15.33
CA SER A 3 -11.52 18.36 14.20
C SER A 3 -10.17 19.06 14.13
N GLY A 4 -9.11 18.40 14.59
CA GLY A 4 -7.75 18.91 14.43
C GLY A 4 -7.42 18.81 12.96
N ALA A 5 -7.59 19.90 12.21
CA ALA A 5 -7.02 20.00 10.88
C ALA A 5 -5.51 19.80 11.05
N VAL A 6 -4.99 18.73 10.46
CA VAL A 6 -3.54 18.50 10.42
C VAL A 6 -2.98 19.62 9.57
N GLU A 7 -2.18 20.49 10.18
CA GLU A 7 -1.59 21.59 9.44
C GLU A 7 -0.51 21.04 8.49
N VAL A 8 -0.66 21.31 7.19
CA VAL A 8 0.33 20.91 6.19
C VAL A 8 1.63 21.66 6.46
N ASP A 9 2.74 20.93 6.53
CA ASP A 9 4.07 21.52 6.77
C ASP A 9 4.34 22.66 5.78
N PRO A 10 4.80 23.84 6.24
CA PRO A 10 5.12 24.97 5.37
C PRO A 10 6.08 24.64 4.22
N TRP A 11 6.99 23.67 4.41
CA TRP A 11 7.89 23.21 3.37
C TRP A 11 7.13 22.54 2.22
N PHE A 12 6.18 21.65 2.52
CA PHE A 12 5.35 21.03 1.49
C PHE A 12 4.45 22.06 0.81
N ARG A 13 3.84 23.00 1.55
CA ARG A 13 3.02 24.06 0.95
C ARG A 13 3.78 24.92 -0.07
N SER A 14 5.08 25.10 0.13
CA SER A 14 5.91 25.96 -0.73
C SER A 14 6.62 25.23 -1.86
N HIS A 15 6.79 23.90 -1.76
CA HIS A 15 7.63 23.14 -2.70
C HIS A 15 6.92 21.95 -3.37
N ALA A 16 5.79 21.47 -2.83
CA ALA A 16 5.09 20.31 -3.39
C ALA A 16 3.94 20.73 -4.30
N ASP A 17 3.83 20.06 -5.45
CA ASP A 17 2.64 20.09 -6.29
C ASP A 17 1.73 18.91 -5.90
N PHE A 18 0.73 19.18 -5.05
CA PHE A 18 -0.21 18.16 -4.59
C PHE A 18 -1.10 17.61 -5.70
N CYS A 19 -1.13 18.25 -6.88
CA CYS A 19 -1.77 17.70 -8.06
C CYS A 19 -0.87 16.69 -8.82
N LYS A 20 0.38 16.48 -8.39
CA LYS A 20 1.36 15.58 -9.03
C LYS A 20 2.06 14.68 -8.02
N VAL A 21 1.29 13.90 -7.28
CA VAL A 21 1.83 12.99 -6.27
C VAL A 21 2.06 11.59 -6.82
N PHE A 22 3.18 10.99 -6.45
CA PHE A 22 3.47 9.57 -6.68
C PHE A 22 3.62 8.88 -5.34
N VAL A 23 3.05 7.68 -5.22
CA VAL A 23 3.22 6.83 -4.02
C VAL A 23 4.18 5.71 -4.36
N ALA A 24 5.22 5.54 -3.57
CA ALA A 24 6.24 4.53 -3.80
C ALA A 24 6.44 3.67 -2.56
N GLY A 25 6.81 2.41 -2.77
CA GLY A 25 7.18 1.53 -1.67
C GLY A 25 7.90 0.28 -2.12
N ASP A 26 8.77 -0.23 -1.25
CA ASP A 26 9.48 -1.50 -1.38
C ASP A 26 8.84 -2.57 -0.47
N SER A 27 8.82 -3.84 -0.89
CA SER A 27 8.37 -4.96 -0.06
C SER A 27 6.96 -4.70 0.51
N ALA A 28 6.77 -4.77 1.83
CA ALA A 28 5.51 -4.42 2.49
C ALA A 28 5.04 -2.98 2.17
N GLY A 29 5.97 -2.05 1.97
CA GLY A 29 5.66 -0.69 1.52
C GLY A 29 5.07 -0.66 0.11
N GLY A 30 5.47 -1.57 -0.78
CA GLY A 30 4.88 -1.71 -2.10
C GLY A 30 3.43 -2.20 -2.03
N ASN A 31 3.13 -3.15 -1.14
CA ASN A 31 1.76 -3.58 -0.86
C ASN A 31 0.89 -2.42 -0.34
N ILE A 32 1.40 -1.65 0.62
CA ILE A 32 0.71 -0.46 1.15
C ILE A 32 0.47 0.57 0.05
N ALA A 33 1.49 0.88 -0.77
CA ALA A 33 1.40 1.82 -1.88
C ALA A 33 0.31 1.40 -2.89
N ASN A 34 0.20 0.09 -3.17
CA ASN A 34 -0.86 -0.45 -4.02
C ASN A 34 -2.26 -0.19 -3.44
N HIS A 35 -2.48 -0.51 -2.16
CA HIS A 35 -3.78 -0.26 -1.51
C HIS A 35 -4.14 1.23 -1.45
N VAL A 36 -3.17 2.09 -1.13
CA VAL A 36 -3.37 3.55 -1.17
C VAL A 36 -3.76 4.01 -2.58
N GLY A 37 -3.13 3.48 -3.62
CA GLY A 37 -3.47 3.77 -5.01
C GLY A 37 -4.92 3.37 -5.35
N ILE A 38 -5.34 2.17 -4.97
CA ILE A 38 -6.72 1.69 -5.18
C ILE A 38 -7.73 2.60 -4.46
N TRP A 39 -7.48 2.94 -3.20
CA TRP A 39 -8.38 3.80 -2.43
C TRP A 39 -8.43 5.23 -2.97
N ALA A 40 -7.29 5.78 -3.41
CA ALA A 40 -7.24 7.10 -4.02
C ALA A 40 -8.00 7.14 -5.34
N ALA A 41 -7.88 6.10 -6.18
CA ALA A 41 -8.64 5.98 -7.42
C ALA A 41 -10.16 5.90 -7.16
N ALA A 42 -10.57 5.11 -6.16
CA ALA A 42 -11.98 5.02 -5.76
C ALA A 42 -12.51 6.37 -5.22
N ALA A 43 -11.72 7.08 -4.40
CA ALA A 43 -12.07 8.40 -3.90
C ALA A 43 -12.19 9.44 -5.03
N ALA A 44 -11.29 9.42 -6.00
CA ALA A 44 -11.33 10.33 -7.15
C ALA A 44 -12.59 10.08 -8.00
N ALA A 45 -12.92 8.81 -8.25
CA ALA A 45 -14.14 8.43 -8.98
C ALA A 45 -15.43 8.89 -8.25
N ALA A 46 -15.43 8.89 -6.92
CA ALA A 46 -16.57 9.33 -6.12
C ALA A 46 -16.71 10.86 -6.02
N ALA A 47 -15.59 11.60 -6.01
CA ALA A 47 -15.57 13.06 -5.89
C ALA A 47 -15.82 13.79 -7.22
N GLY A 48 -15.45 13.16 -8.35
CA GLY A 48 -15.35 13.85 -9.64
C GLY A 48 -13.90 14.29 -9.92
N ASP A 49 -13.51 14.31 -11.20
CA ASP A 49 -12.13 14.59 -11.59
C ASP A 49 -11.67 15.97 -11.11
N GLY A 50 -10.64 15.99 -10.25
CA GLY A 50 -9.95 17.20 -9.80
C GLY A 50 -10.37 17.77 -8.44
N ASP A 51 -11.38 17.19 -7.79
CA ASP A 51 -11.93 17.72 -6.52
C ASP A 51 -11.18 17.25 -5.26
N LEU A 52 -10.16 16.40 -5.42
CA LEU A 52 -9.29 15.99 -4.32
C LEU A 52 -8.12 16.96 -4.13
N GLU A 53 -7.86 17.34 -2.88
CA GLU A 53 -6.71 18.16 -2.47
C GLU A 53 -5.36 17.52 -2.86
N VAL A 54 -5.32 16.18 -2.90
CA VAL A 54 -4.15 15.41 -3.34
C VAL A 54 -4.54 14.53 -4.51
N GLN A 55 -3.82 14.66 -5.63
CA GLN A 55 -3.99 13.84 -6.83
C GLN A 55 -2.80 12.90 -7.02
N ILE A 56 -3.06 11.60 -6.84
CA ILE A 56 -2.08 10.55 -7.11
C ILE A 56 -2.07 10.28 -8.62
N LYS A 57 -0.92 10.50 -9.26
CA LYS A 57 -0.70 10.30 -10.70
C LYS A 57 -0.09 8.95 -11.03
N GLY A 58 0.47 8.25 -10.04
CA GLY A 58 1.01 6.92 -10.23
C GLY A 58 1.51 6.29 -8.95
N ILE A 59 1.75 4.98 -9.04
CA ILE A 59 2.36 4.18 -7.99
C ILE A 59 3.67 3.55 -8.49
N ILE A 60 4.67 3.46 -7.63
CA ILE A 60 5.98 2.85 -7.94
C ILE A 60 6.19 1.69 -6.96
N LEU A 61 6.23 0.47 -7.48
CA LEU A 61 6.30 -0.75 -6.68
C LEU A 61 7.69 -1.39 -6.80
N GLY A 62 8.47 -1.32 -5.74
CA GLY A 62 9.72 -2.08 -5.60
C GLY A 62 9.44 -3.42 -4.94
N CYS A 63 9.74 -4.53 -5.61
CA CYS A 63 9.60 -5.89 -5.06
C CYS A 63 8.39 -6.08 -4.12
N PRO A 64 7.16 -5.70 -4.55
CA PRO A 64 6.04 -5.57 -3.62
C PRO A 64 5.70 -6.91 -2.98
N PHE A 65 5.46 -6.88 -1.67
CA PHE A 65 5.18 -8.08 -0.89
C PHE A 65 3.70 -8.45 -1.00
N PHE A 66 3.40 -9.30 -1.96
CA PHE A 66 2.11 -9.99 -2.09
C PHE A 66 2.28 -11.47 -1.76
N GLY A 67 1.16 -12.11 -1.40
CA GLY A 67 1.13 -13.51 -1.03
C GLY A 67 -0.15 -14.18 -1.49
N GLY A 68 -0.38 -15.36 -0.92
CA GLY A 68 -1.53 -16.20 -1.19
C GLY A 68 -1.44 -17.45 -0.33
N GLU A 69 -2.56 -18.14 -0.17
CA GLU A 69 -2.54 -19.43 0.53
C GLU A 69 -1.84 -20.49 -0.32
N GLU A 70 -2.18 -20.55 -1.61
CA GLU A 70 -1.50 -21.41 -2.58
C GLU A 70 -0.07 -20.94 -2.84
N ARG A 71 0.87 -21.90 -2.91
CA ARG A 71 2.28 -21.60 -3.20
C ARG A 71 2.49 -21.49 -4.70
N THR A 72 3.06 -20.36 -5.11
CA THR A 72 3.58 -20.21 -6.46
C THR A 72 4.98 -20.84 -6.57
N PRO A 73 5.44 -21.19 -7.79
CA PRO A 73 6.80 -21.67 -8.00
C PRO A 73 7.87 -20.71 -7.45
N SER A 74 7.69 -19.40 -7.63
CA SER A 74 8.61 -18.38 -7.09
C SER A 74 8.55 -18.26 -5.56
N GLY A 75 7.38 -18.52 -4.96
CA GLY A 75 7.19 -18.57 -3.52
C GLY A 75 7.83 -19.77 -2.83
N SER A 76 8.37 -20.74 -3.57
CA SER A 76 9.08 -21.90 -3.00
C SER A 76 10.58 -21.67 -2.80
N HIS A 77 11.10 -20.50 -3.19
CA HIS A 77 12.50 -20.14 -3.01
C HIS A 77 12.81 -19.76 -1.55
N ASN A 78 13.70 -20.53 -0.93
CA ASN A 78 14.24 -20.22 0.40
C ASN A 78 15.57 -19.48 0.27
N SER A 79 15.60 -18.22 0.72
CA SER A 79 16.82 -17.48 0.97
C SER A 79 17.13 -17.49 2.47
N PRO A 80 18.42 -17.40 2.89
CA PRO A 80 18.78 -17.23 4.30
C PRO A 80 18.20 -15.97 4.94
N VAL A 81 17.90 -14.95 4.12
CA VAL A 81 17.41 -13.63 4.58
C VAL A 81 15.89 -13.55 4.58
N PHE A 82 15.23 -14.22 3.64
CA PHE A 82 13.78 -14.24 3.53
C PHE A 82 13.32 -15.63 3.06
N ASN A 83 12.55 -16.29 3.90
CA ASN A 83 12.07 -17.65 3.67
C ASN A 83 10.56 -17.74 3.91
N LEU A 84 10.00 -18.91 3.62
CA LEU A 84 8.57 -19.15 3.73
C LEU A 84 8.01 -18.96 5.14
N GLU A 85 8.73 -19.40 6.17
CA GLU A 85 8.29 -19.28 7.56
C GLU A 85 8.22 -17.82 8.02
N ILE A 86 9.20 -17.01 7.61
CA ILE A 86 9.22 -15.57 7.86
C ILE A 86 8.05 -14.92 7.14
N SER A 87 7.85 -15.21 5.85
CA SER A 87 6.74 -14.69 5.05
C SER A 87 5.37 -15.01 5.67
N ASP A 88 5.15 -16.27 6.03
CA ASP A 88 3.89 -16.70 6.66
C ASP A 88 3.68 -16.05 8.03
N THR A 89 4.76 -15.83 8.79
CA THR A 89 4.70 -15.13 10.07
C THR A 89 4.34 -13.66 9.90
N MET A 90 4.94 -12.97 8.91
CA MET A 90 4.59 -11.59 8.60
C MET A 90 3.12 -11.44 8.22
N TRP A 91 2.58 -12.34 7.39
CA TRP A 91 1.17 -12.31 7.03
C TRP A 91 0.24 -12.62 8.20
N ARG A 92 0.55 -13.62 9.02
CA ARG A 92 -0.24 -13.94 10.22
C ARG A 92 -0.32 -12.77 11.20
N LEU A 93 0.74 -11.96 11.31
CA LEU A 93 0.76 -10.80 12.20
C LEU A 93 0.08 -9.56 11.60
N SER A 94 0.01 -9.47 10.27
CA SER A 94 -0.52 -8.30 9.56
C SER A 94 -2.01 -8.41 9.23
N LEU A 95 -2.53 -9.63 9.11
CA LEU A 95 -3.92 -9.88 8.75
C LEU A 95 -4.85 -9.91 9.97
N PRO A 96 -6.15 -9.60 9.80
CA PRO A 96 -7.13 -9.73 10.88
C PRO A 96 -7.14 -11.16 11.45
N LEU A 97 -7.34 -11.26 12.77
CA LEU A 97 -7.43 -12.56 13.45
C LEU A 97 -8.48 -13.46 12.78
N GLY A 98 -8.10 -14.70 12.50
CA GLY A 98 -8.94 -15.69 11.80
C GLY A 98 -8.90 -15.62 10.28
N SER A 99 -8.21 -14.64 9.68
CA SER A 99 -7.99 -14.58 8.23
C SER A 99 -6.85 -15.50 7.79
N ASN A 100 -6.93 -15.99 6.56
CA ASN A 100 -5.84 -16.68 5.87
C ASN A 100 -5.20 -15.75 4.83
N LYS A 101 -4.22 -16.24 4.08
CA LYS A 101 -3.48 -15.42 3.11
C LYS A 101 -4.25 -15.11 1.82
N ASP A 102 -5.46 -15.64 1.65
CA ASP A 102 -6.37 -15.22 0.56
C ASP A 102 -7.15 -13.96 0.91
N HIS A 103 -6.90 -13.35 2.07
CA HIS A 103 -7.42 -12.04 2.39
C HIS A 103 -6.95 -11.01 1.34
N PRO A 104 -7.81 -10.08 0.87
CA PRO A 104 -7.47 -9.09 -0.17
C PRO A 104 -6.30 -8.14 0.14
N PHE A 105 -5.81 -8.13 1.38
CA PHE A 105 -4.63 -7.35 1.79
C PHE A 105 -3.32 -8.10 1.51
N CYS A 106 -3.39 -9.42 1.39
CA CYS A 106 -2.26 -10.28 1.09
C CYS A 106 -2.28 -10.72 -0.37
N ASN A 107 -3.44 -11.15 -0.86
CA ASN A 107 -3.67 -11.67 -2.20
C ASN A 107 -4.65 -10.75 -2.95
N PRO A 108 -4.15 -9.67 -3.60
CA PRO A 108 -4.98 -8.71 -4.31
C PRO A 108 -5.58 -9.26 -5.61
#